data_AF-A0A5A9P6V1-F1
#
_entry.id   AF-A0A5A9P6V1-F1
#
_cell.length_a   1.000
_cell.length_b   1.000
_cell.length_c   1.000
_cell.angle_alpha   90.00
_cell.angle_beta   90.00
_cell.angle_gamma   90.00
#
_symmetry.space_group_name_H-M   'P 1'
#
loop_
_entity.id
_entity.type
_entity.pdbx_description
1 polymer ?
#
loop_
_entity_poly.entity_id
_entity_poly.type
_entity_poly.pdbx_seq_one_letter_code
_entity_poly.pdbx_strand_id
1 'polypeptide(L)'
;MYYKVSGVTGKLTGASAASAYSPQGLKPVVPSQSPPMIFALPTKVVSEAGPAVHYMGINKVPDLQKIFQKADGAPVHLKRGVMDKMLYRTTMGLTIGGTLYCLMALYIAAQPRKSQ
;
A
#
# COMPACT_ATOMS: atom_id res chain seq x y z
N MET A 1 32.56 30.30 -8.30
CA MET A 1 31.63 31.39 -8.65
C MET A 1 30.37 30.76 -9.22
N TYR A 2 29.17 31.19 -8.80
CA TYR A 2 27.90 30.63 -9.28
C TYR A 2 27.26 31.59 -10.28
N TYR A 3 26.58 31.06 -11.29
CA TYR A 3 26.01 31.83 -12.39
C TYR A 3 24.56 31.42 -12.63
N LYS A 4 23.76 32.35 -13.14
CA LYS A 4 22.35 32.15 -13.46
C LYS A 4 21.98 32.94 -14.71
N VAL A 5 21.16 32.35 -15.57
CA VAL A 5 20.63 33.04 -16.76
C VAL A 5 19.51 33.98 -16.32
N SER A 6 19.64 35.27 -16.65
CA SER A 6 18.60 36.27 -16.39
C SER A 6 17.41 36.02 -17.30
N GLY A 7 16.23 35.75 -16.74
CA GLY A 7 15.01 35.51 -17.52
C GLY A 7 14.55 36.70 -18.37
N VAL A 8 15.04 37.91 -18.09
CA VAL A 8 14.66 39.14 -18.81
C VAL A 8 15.57 39.40 -20.02
N THR A 9 16.85 39.08 -19.90
CA THR A 9 17.86 39.42 -20.93
C THR A 9 18.52 38.21 -21.58
N GLY A 10 18.26 37.00 -21.08
CA GLY A 10 18.88 35.75 -21.55
C GLY A 10 20.39 35.65 -21.28
N LYS A 11 21.00 36.62 -20.60
CA LYS A 11 22.44 36.66 -20.34
C LYS A 11 22.80 36.00 -19.01
N LEU A 12 24.02 35.45 -18.95
CA LEU A 12 24.60 34.88 -17.73
C LEU A 12 24.99 36.01 -16.76
N THR A 13 24.40 35.98 -15.57
CA THR A 13 24.69 36.92 -14.47
C THR A 13 25.24 36.17 -13.26
N GLY A 14 26.10 36.81 -12.47
CA GLY A 14 26.61 36.24 -11.22
C GLY A 14 25.49 36.02 -10.20
N ALA A 15 25.54 34.88 -9.51
CA ALA A 15 24.50 34.42 -8.59
C ALA A 15 25.11 33.89 -7.27
N SER A 16 24.31 33.85 -6.21
CA SER A 16 24.66 33.10 -4.99
C SER A 16 24.36 31.61 -5.18
N ALA A 17 25.05 30.73 -4.44
CA ALA A 17 24.87 29.27 -4.51
C ALA A 17 23.38 28.87 -4.41
N ALA A 18 22.66 29.41 -3.41
CA ALA A 18 21.25 29.11 -3.18
C ALA A 18 20.35 29.51 -4.37
N SER A 19 20.67 30.62 -5.03
CA SER A 19 19.87 31.15 -6.15
C SER A 19 20.16 30.49 -7.50
N ALA A 20 21.33 29.84 -7.64
CA ALA A 20 21.70 29.06 -8.82
C ALA A 20 21.05 27.67 -8.84
N TYR A 21 20.88 27.06 -7.67
CA TYR A 21 20.23 25.74 -7.53
C TYR A 21 18.69 25.81 -7.40
N SER A 22 18.11 27.00 -7.22
CA SER A 22 16.65 27.17 -7.11
C SER A 22 16.04 27.63 -8.44
N PRO A 23 15.15 26.84 -9.08
CA PRO A 23 14.48 27.25 -10.32
C PRO A 23 13.65 28.52 -10.07
N GLN A 24 13.80 29.55 -10.92
CA GLN A 24 12.96 30.75 -10.81
C GLN A 24 11.51 30.39 -11.09
N GLY A 25 10.62 30.74 -10.16
CA GLY A 25 9.17 30.63 -10.35
C GLY A 25 8.51 29.40 -9.72
N LEU A 26 9.28 28.42 -9.23
CA LEU A 26 8.72 27.30 -8.46
C LEU A 26 8.99 27.52 -6.98
N LYS A 27 8.05 28.17 -6.29
CA LYS A 27 8.01 28.12 -4.82
C LYS A 27 7.70 26.65 -4.44
N PRO A 28 8.44 26.03 -3.51
CA PRO A 28 8.05 24.74 -2.95
C PRO A 28 6.68 24.88 -2.31
N VAL A 29 5.62 24.58 -3.04
CA VAL A 29 4.30 24.37 -2.46
C VAL A 29 4.40 23.02 -1.79
N VAL A 30 4.53 23.02 -0.47
CA VAL A 30 4.26 21.83 0.33
C VAL A 30 2.82 21.42 -0.01
N PRO A 31 2.58 20.28 -0.68
CA PRO A 31 1.22 19.89 -1.02
C PRO A 31 0.49 19.57 0.28
N SER A 32 -0.40 20.46 0.72
CA SER A 32 -1.30 20.23 1.87
C SER A 32 -2.27 19.07 1.59
N GLN A 33 -2.43 18.71 0.32
CA GLN A 33 -3.36 17.69 -0.15
C GLN A 33 -2.64 16.74 -1.10
N SER A 34 -2.74 15.44 -0.84
CA SER A 34 -2.24 14.40 -1.73
C SER A 34 -2.87 14.58 -3.12
N PRO A 35 -2.07 14.62 -4.21
CA PRO A 35 -2.61 14.83 -5.54
C PRO A 35 -3.64 13.74 -5.89
N PRO A 36 -4.74 14.08 -6.59
CA PRO A 36 -5.74 13.11 -6.99
C PRO A 36 -5.10 12.04 -7.89
N MET A 37 -5.46 10.79 -7.64
CA MET A 37 -4.88 9.61 -8.28
C MET A 37 -5.18 9.64 -9.79
N ILE A 38 -4.15 9.86 -10.61
CA ILE A 38 -4.21 10.08 -12.07
C ILE A 38 -4.85 8.89 -12.82
N PHE A 39 -4.80 7.68 -12.24
CA PHE A 39 -5.32 6.46 -12.86
C PHE A 39 -6.86 6.37 -12.91
N ALA A 40 -7.59 7.30 -12.27
CA ALA A 40 -9.05 7.31 -12.23
C ALA A 40 -9.70 8.32 -13.19
N LEU A 41 -8.93 9.03 -14.01
CA LEU A 41 -9.53 9.90 -15.04
C LEU A 41 -9.90 9.05 -16.27
N PRO A 42 -11.19 8.97 -16.64
CA PRO A 42 -11.57 8.40 -17.92
C PRO A 42 -11.03 9.29 -19.04
N THR A 43 -10.29 8.73 -19.99
CA THR A 43 -9.84 9.43 -21.22
C THR A 43 -10.98 9.69 -22.20
N LYS A 44 -12.19 9.99 -21.71
CA LYS A 44 -13.35 10.26 -22.58
C LYS A 44 -13.95 11.60 -22.19
N VAL A 45 -13.60 12.57 -23.05
CA VAL A 45 -14.36 13.76 -23.42
C VAL A 45 -15.83 13.68 -23.03
N VAL A 46 -16.24 14.71 -22.29
CA VAL A 46 -17.59 15.28 -22.15
C VAL A 46 -18.64 14.61 -23.05
N SER A 47 -19.48 13.76 -22.44
CA SER A 47 -20.93 13.90 -22.51
C SER A 47 -21.56 12.97 -21.48
N GLU A 48 -22.60 13.48 -20.82
CA GLU A 48 -23.55 12.76 -19.96
C GLU A 48 -23.13 12.47 -18.51
N ALA A 49 -23.61 13.34 -17.63
CA ALA A 49 -23.68 13.14 -16.20
C ALA A 49 -24.69 12.02 -15.86
N GLY A 50 -24.21 10.77 -15.81
CA GLY A 50 -24.84 9.65 -15.11
C GLY A 50 -24.00 9.22 -13.88
N PRO A 51 -24.55 8.46 -12.91
CA PRO A 51 -23.90 8.21 -11.61
C PRO A 51 -22.80 7.14 -11.74
N ALA A 52 -21.73 7.45 -12.46
CA ALA A 52 -20.58 6.56 -12.64
C ALA A 52 -19.74 6.39 -11.36
N VAL A 53 -20.01 7.16 -10.30
CA VAL A 53 -19.25 7.15 -9.04
C VAL A 53 -19.64 5.98 -8.12
N HIS A 54 -20.79 5.33 -8.35
CA HIS A 54 -21.33 4.37 -7.39
C HIS A 54 -20.91 2.90 -7.61
N TYR A 55 -20.20 2.58 -8.70
CA TYR A 55 -19.89 1.18 -9.04
C TYR A 55 -18.62 0.62 -8.39
N MET A 56 -17.68 1.48 -7.97
CA MET A 56 -16.37 1.05 -7.43
C MET A 56 -16.19 1.29 -5.92
N GLY A 57 -17.23 1.79 -5.23
CA GLY A 57 -17.14 2.13 -3.81
C GLY A 57 -16.14 3.25 -3.51
N ILE A 58 -16.18 3.75 -2.27
CA ILE A 58 -15.22 4.77 -1.81
C ILE A 58 -13.83 4.13 -1.67
N ASN A 59 -12.79 4.81 -2.16
CA ASN A 59 -11.42 4.34 -2.04
C ASN A 59 -10.98 4.29 -0.56
N LYS A 60 -10.72 3.08 -0.06
CA LYS A 60 -10.25 2.82 1.32
C LYS A 60 -8.74 2.58 1.44
N VAL A 61 -7.99 2.67 0.34
CA VAL A 61 -6.54 2.43 0.33
C VAL A 61 -5.79 3.35 1.29
N PRO A 62 -6.08 4.67 1.38
CA PRO A 62 -5.40 5.55 2.32
C PRO A 62 -5.62 5.14 3.78
N ASP A 63 -6.81 4.65 4.13
CA ASP A 63 -7.14 4.22 5.49
C ASP A 63 -6.41 2.91 5.84
N LEU A 64 -6.37 1.98 4.88
CA LEU A 64 -5.60 0.74 5.04
C LEU A 64 -4.09 1.03 5.17
N GLN A 65 -3.55 1.95 4.37
CA GLN A 65 -2.14 2.36 4.48
C GLN A 65 -1.81 2.88 5.88
N LYS A 66 -2.68 3.72 6.47
CA LYS A 66 -2.49 4.20 7.86
C LYS A 66 -2.43 3.03 8.86
N ILE A 67 -3.29 2.03 8.73
CA ILE A 67 -3.32 0.86 9.62
C ILE A 67 -2.03 0.03 9.47
N PHE A 68 -1.63 -0.29 8.23
CA PHE A 68 -0.48 -1.16 7.98
C PHE A 68 0.87 -0.47 8.18
N GLN A 69 0.95 0.85 8.03
CA GLN A 69 2.19 1.62 8.24
C GLN A 69 2.36 2.13 9.67
N LYS A 70 1.37 1.97 10.54
CA LYS A 70 1.45 2.39 11.95
C LYS A 70 2.63 1.72 12.66
N ALA A 71 3.45 2.49 13.38
CA ALA A 71 4.67 2.03 14.06
C ALA A 71 4.38 1.29 15.40
N ASP A 72 3.49 0.30 15.37
CA ASP A 72 3.08 -0.46 16.57
C ASP A 72 3.96 -1.68 16.86
N GLY A 73 5.01 -1.94 16.06
CA GLY A 73 5.87 -3.13 16.17
C GLY A 73 5.19 -4.47 15.84
N ALA A 74 3.87 -4.49 15.62
CA ALA A 74 3.13 -5.69 15.26
C ALA A 74 3.53 -6.20 13.86
N PRO A 75 3.74 -7.53 13.69
CA PRO A 75 4.07 -8.12 12.41
C PRO A 75 2.90 -8.03 11.44
N VAL A 76 3.19 -8.07 10.13
CA VAL A 76 2.20 -7.83 9.07
C VAL A 76 0.97 -8.75 9.13
N HIS A 77 1.15 -10.01 9.55
CA HIS A 77 0.07 -11.01 9.63
C HIS A 77 -0.84 -10.85 10.85
N LEU A 78 -0.54 -9.94 11.78
CA LEU A 78 -1.38 -9.59 12.94
C LEU A 78 -1.77 -8.10 12.95
N LYS A 79 -1.50 -7.40 11.85
CA LYS A 79 -1.50 -5.94 11.79
C LYS A 79 -2.91 -5.35 11.88
N ARG A 80 -3.93 -6.10 11.46
CA ARG A 80 -5.34 -5.72 11.51
C ARG A 80 -5.98 -6.02 12.87
N GLY A 81 -5.21 -6.56 13.82
CA GLY A 81 -5.59 -6.67 15.22
C GLY A 81 -6.30 -7.98 15.58
N VAL A 82 -7.47 -7.88 16.22
CA VAL A 82 -8.14 -9.01 16.88
C VAL A 82 -8.58 -10.10 15.90
N MET A 83 -9.08 -9.71 14.73
CA MET A 83 -9.54 -10.64 13.70
C MET A 83 -8.39 -11.53 13.22
N ASP A 84 -7.23 -10.93 12.93
CA ASP A 84 -6.03 -11.65 12.51
C ASP A 84 -5.54 -12.63 13.58
N LYS A 85 -5.58 -12.21 14.86
CA LYS A 85 -5.20 -13.08 15.99
C LYS A 85 -6.15 -14.27 16.16
N MET A 86 -7.45 -14.04 16.03
CA MET A 86 -8.45 -15.12 16.12
C MET A 86 -8.26 -16.10 14.97
N LEU A 87 -8.10 -15.60 13.74
CA LEU A 87 -7.86 -16.42 12.57
C LEU A 87 -6.57 -17.23 12.70
N TYR A 88 -5.48 -16.61 13.16
CA TYR A 88 -4.22 -17.31 13.39
C TYR A 88 -4.40 -18.45 14.39
N ARG A 89 -5.06 -18.22 15.53
CA ARG A 89 -5.25 -19.23 16.57
C ARG A 89 -6.12 -20.39 16.09
N THR A 90 -7.18 -20.12 15.35
CA THR A 90 -8.06 -21.19 14.81
C THR A 90 -7.33 -22.02 13.76
N THR A 91 -6.60 -21.38 12.84
CA THR A 91 -5.79 -22.10 11.85
C THR A 91 -4.71 -22.93 12.52
N MET A 92 -4.00 -22.38 13.51
CA MET A 92 -2.98 -23.14 14.24
C MET A 92 -3.59 -24.35 14.94
N GLY A 93 -4.71 -24.16 15.66
CA GLY A 93 -5.44 -25.25 16.31
C GLY A 93 -5.87 -26.34 15.33
N LEU A 94 -6.40 -25.96 14.18
CA LEU A 94 -6.78 -26.89 13.11
C LEU A 94 -5.56 -27.65 12.57
N THR A 95 -4.43 -26.98 12.34
CA THR A 95 -3.21 -27.64 11.85
C THR A 95 -2.63 -28.63 12.84
N ILE A 96 -2.58 -28.28 14.14
CA ILE A 96 -2.15 -29.22 15.19
C ILE A 96 -3.09 -30.42 15.24
N GLY A 97 -4.40 -30.18 15.31
CA GLY A 97 -5.41 -31.24 15.33
C GLY A 97 -5.33 -32.16 14.11
N GLY A 98 -5.20 -31.57 12.91
CA GLY A 98 -5.02 -32.31 11.66
C GLY A 98 -3.75 -33.13 11.65
N THR A 99 -2.63 -32.60 12.15
CA THR A 99 -1.36 -33.33 12.21
C THR A 99 -1.45 -34.54 13.15
N LEU A 100 -2.07 -34.38 14.33
CA LEU A 100 -2.30 -35.49 15.26
C LEU A 100 -3.21 -36.55 14.64
N TYR A 101 -4.28 -36.13 13.94
CA TYR A 101 -5.16 -37.05 13.24
C TYR A 101 -4.42 -37.83 12.14
N CYS A 102 -3.61 -37.15 11.34
CA CYS A 102 -2.78 -37.78 10.31
C CYS A 102 -1.82 -38.81 10.92
N LEU A 103 -1.20 -38.52 12.06
CA LEU A 103 -0.31 -39.47 12.75
C LEU A 103 -1.08 -40.71 13.25
N MET A 104 -2.27 -40.52 13.82
CA MET A 104 -3.12 -41.65 14.25
C MET A 104 -3.58 -42.50 13.06
N ALA A 105 -4.01 -41.86 11.98
CA ALA A 105 -4.40 -42.54 10.75
C ALA A 105 -3.22 -43.33 10.16
N LEU A 106 -2.03 -42.73 10.14
CA LEU A 106 -0.81 -43.38 9.67
C LEU A 106 -0.42 -44.57 10.56
N TYR A 107 -0.54 -44.44 11.88
CA TYR A 107 -0.30 -45.55 12.80
C TYR A 107 -1.23 -46.74 12.52
N ILE A 108 -2.53 -46.49 12.36
CA ILE A 108 -3.51 -47.54 12.03
C ILE A 108 -3.21 -48.15 10.67
N ALA A 109 -2.87 -47.33 9.67
CA ALA A 109 -2.56 -47.78 8.32
C ALA A 109 -1.25 -48.60 8.25
N ALA A 110 -0.29 -48.33 9.14
CA ALA A 110 0.98 -49.04 9.20
C ALA A 110 0.88 -50.44 9.85
N GLN A 111 -0.22 -50.75 10.55
CA GLN A 111 -0.43 -52.07 11.13
C GLN A 111 -0.89 -53.06 10.05
N PRO A 112 -0.34 -54.30 10.03
CA PRO A 112 -0.79 -55.32 9.09
C PRO A 112 -2.26 -55.68 9.37
N ARG A 113 -3.10 -55.53 8.36
CA ARG A 113 -4.51 -55.92 8.44
C ARG A 113 -4.59 -57.41 8.13
N LYS A 114 -5.28 -58.19 8.97
CA LYS A 114 -5.57 -59.59 8.66
C LYS A 114 -6.36 -59.63 7.35
N SER A 115 -5.85 -60.35 6.35
CA SER A 115 -6.66 -60.68 5.17
C SER A 115 -7.82 -61.55 5.65
N GLN A 116 -9.04 -61.15 5.31
CA GLN A 116 -10.23 -61.96 5.57
C GLN A 116 -10.13 -63.31 4.85
#